data_AF-M5S8T0-F1
#
_entry.id   AF-M5S8T0-F1
#
_cell.length_a   1.000
_cell.length_b   1.000
_cell.length_c   1.000
_cell.angle_alpha   90.00
_cell.angle_beta   90.00
_cell.angle_gamma   90.00
#
_symmetry.space_group_name_H-M   'P 1'
#
loop_
_entity.id
_entity.type
_entity.pdbx_description
1 polymer ?
#
loop_
_entity_poly.entity_id
_entity_poly.type
_entity_poly.pdbx_seq_one_letter_code
_entity_poly.pdbx_strand_id
1 'polypeptide(L)'
;MKWRSLLAVVLGLSVSHVATFAQRPLDAERLSTSRASPERDVFFSSSGVVRFQLIQGRLGLNPMLHRNGAQQRQDDEVFESITVTAQRGIPSLHYVLQQPMVRQLRSYSPAPQSSFSHSDLSESPFQHITLSVDDATKVKIESELMHTGERSVLNQPAFGPIRWEIQRGDQLDSYIGTTLFHVRLQNPEVFDLHYADLTSRVLRGKSIAELSDQIHVAVLGHYDRLPAIPVSEVVRCVEQLRSPRQSTRISAQQELLRWGTPIIPMLQQQLGTDLELEQRACLSETIRMLRPRVEDTPRSLAMLLINDVEFWSLAKPQLTPNEWILVSQHLQQMGLSKSRPHDSSVTSVRPSP
;
A
#
# COMPACT_ATOMS: atom_id res chain seq x y z
N MET A 1 32.92 35.22 -6.10
CA MET A 1 31.45 35.36 -6.16
C MET A 1 30.80 34.08 -6.75
N LYS A 2 30.67 32.99 -5.97
CA LYS A 2 30.11 31.70 -6.47
C LYS A 2 29.15 31.02 -5.48
N TRP A 3 28.39 31.80 -4.71
CA TRP A 3 27.46 31.28 -3.70
C TRP A 3 25.98 31.62 -3.94
N ARG A 4 25.66 32.32 -5.04
CA ARG A 4 24.28 32.74 -5.34
C ARG A 4 23.45 31.75 -6.17
N SER A 5 24.08 30.72 -6.75
CA SER A 5 23.37 29.75 -7.61
C SER A 5 22.75 28.57 -6.86
N LEU A 6 23.16 28.31 -5.61
CA LEU A 6 22.63 27.18 -4.81
C LEU A 6 21.32 27.49 -4.08
N LEU A 7 20.96 28.78 -3.92
CA LEU A 7 19.72 29.19 -3.23
C LEU A 7 18.51 29.28 -4.18
N ALA A 8 18.72 29.35 -5.50
CA ALA A 8 17.63 29.44 -6.48
C ALA A 8 16.92 28.09 -6.74
N VAL A 9 17.56 26.97 -6.40
CA VAL A 9 16.94 25.62 -6.52
C VAL A 9 15.95 25.35 -5.38
N VAL A 10 16.13 26.00 -4.22
CA VAL A 10 15.30 25.74 -3.02
C VAL A 10 14.11 26.68 -2.89
N LEU A 11 14.14 27.87 -3.51
CA LEU A 11 13.09 28.90 -3.36
C LEU A 11 12.19 29.11 -4.59
N GLY A 12 12.42 28.38 -5.69
CA GLY A 12 11.67 28.52 -6.95
C GLY A 12 10.32 27.78 -7.03
N LEU A 13 9.92 27.06 -5.97
CA LEU A 13 8.62 26.39 -5.89
C LEU A 13 7.63 27.26 -5.10
N SER A 14 7.26 28.42 -5.65
CA SER A 14 6.05 29.10 -5.18
C SER A 14 4.86 28.24 -5.59
N VAL A 15 4.31 27.54 -4.60
CA VAL A 15 3.19 26.62 -4.73
C VAL A 15 1.95 27.43 -5.16
N SER A 16 1.74 27.53 -6.47
CA SER A 16 0.44 27.88 -7.01
C SER A 16 -0.47 26.70 -6.70
N HIS A 17 -1.53 26.94 -5.91
CA HIS A 17 -2.53 25.94 -5.55
C HIS A 17 -3.15 25.32 -6.80
N VAL A 18 -2.60 24.18 -7.25
CA VAL A 18 -3.30 23.28 -8.16
C VAL A 18 -4.29 22.53 -7.29
N ALA A 19 -5.57 22.93 -7.36
CA ALA A 19 -6.66 22.14 -6.81
C ALA A 19 -6.72 20.83 -7.60
N THR A 20 -6.09 19.78 -7.06
CA THR A 20 -6.19 18.42 -7.61
C THR A 20 -7.67 18.01 -7.63
N PHE A 21 -8.15 17.59 -8.81
CA PHE A 21 -9.53 17.18 -9.12
C PHE A 21 -10.11 16.08 -8.20
N ALA A 22 -9.30 15.50 -7.31
CA ALA A 22 -9.72 14.52 -6.30
C ALA A 22 -10.23 15.15 -4.98
N GLN A 23 -10.11 16.47 -4.80
CA GLN A 23 -10.57 17.18 -3.60
C GLN A 23 -11.79 18.03 -3.93
N ARG A 24 -12.92 17.40 -4.26
CA ARG A 24 -14.20 18.12 -4.23
C ARG A 24 -14.45 18.51 -2.76
N PRO A 25 -14.70 19.78 -2.43
CA PRO A 25 -15.12 20.15 -1.09
C PRO A 25 -16.36 19.32 -0.74
N LEU A 26 -16.33 18.63 0.39
CA LEU A 26 -17.53 18.02 0.96
C LEU A 26 -18.53 19.16 1.18
N ASP A 27 -19.55 19.23 0.33
CA ASP A 27 -20.67 20.15 0.48
C ASP A 27 -21.30 19.92 1.86
N ALA A 28 -21.04 20.85 2.78
CA ALA A 28 -21.78 21.15 3.99
C ALA A 28 -22.53 19.97 4.65
N GLU A 29 -21.78 19.02 5.21
CA GLU A 29 -22.27 18.29 6.38
C GLU A 29 -22.53 19.33 7.48
N ARG A 30 -23.81 19.62 7.69
CA ARG A 30 -24.31 20.49 8.76
C ARG A 30 -23.64 20.04 10.06
N LEU A 31 -22.82 20.92 10.63
CA LEU A 31 -22.19 20.74 11.94
C LEU A 31 -23.31 20.46 12.96
N SER A 32 -23.53 19.19 13.27
CA SER A 32 -24.36 18.77 14.39
C SER A 32 -23.69 19.33 15.64
N THR A 33 -24.30 20.35 16.24
CA THR A 33 -23.83 21.02 17.46
C THR A 33 -23.97 20.17 18.73
N SER A 34 -24.14 18.86 18.57
CA SER A 34 -24.18 17.92 19.68
C SER A 34 -22.74 17.76 20.21
N ARG A 35 -22.39 18.55 21.22
CA ARG A 35 -21.19 18.36 22.03
C ARG A 35 -21.32 17.02 22.75
N ALA A 36 -20.86 15.95 22.09
CA ALA A 36 -20.55 14.71 22.80
C ALA A 36 -19.56 15.06 23.92
N SER A 37 -19.84 14.56 25.13
CA SER A 37 -18.88 14.68 26.24
C SER A 37 -17.54 14.11 25.79
N PRO A 38 -16.40 14.70 26.20
CA PRO A 38 -15.09 14.18 25.84
C PRO A 38 -14.97 12.78 26.43
N GLU A 39 -15.21 11.75 25.61
CA GLU A 39 -14.85 10.38 25.95
C GLU A 39 -13.37 10.38 26.31
N ARG A 40 -13.00 9.69 27.38
CA ARG A 40 -11.59 9.57 27.75
C ARG A 40 -10.86 8.94 26.57
N ASP A 41 -9.90 9.69 26.01
CA ASP A 41 -9.01 9.24 24.95
C ASP A 41 -8.13 8.08 25.45
N VAL A 42 -8.66 6.87 25.33
CA VAL A 42 -7.95 5.63 25.62
C VAL A 42 -7.37 5.11 24.29
N PHE A 43 -6.14 4.58 24.27
CA PHE A 43 -5.52 4.13 23.03
C PHE A 43 -6.31 3.02 22.33
N PHE A 44 -7.01 2.19 23.11
CA PHE A 44 -7.87 1.10 22.63
C PHE A 44 -9.35 1.47 22.46
N SER A 45 -9.73 2.76 22.47
CA SER A 45 -11.12 3.11 22.13
C SER A 45 -11.43 2.77 20.67
N SER A 46 -12.71 2.62 20.32
CA SER A 46 -13.15 2.50 18.91
C SER A 46 -12.72 3.70 18.06
N SER A 47 -12.49 4.84 18.71
CA SER A 47 -11.96 6.09 18.16
C SER A 47 -10.42 6.23 18.28
N GLY A 48 -9.75 5.18 18.76
CA GLY A 48 -8.42 5.10 19.35
C GLY A 48 -7.37 6.06 18.83
N VAL A 49 -6.60 6.62 19.76
CA VAL A 49 -5.57 7.66 19.55
C VAL A 49 -4.47 7.20 18.57
N VAL A 50 -4.25 5.89 18.42
CA VAL A 50 -3.42 5.37 17.33
C VAL A 50 -4.28 5.11 16.10
N ARG A 51 -4.30 6.11 15.22
CA ARG A 51 -4.92 6.01 13.91
C ARG A 51 -3.90 5.70 12.84
N PHE A 52 -4.06 4.54 12.23
CA PHE A 52 -3.50 4.30 10.92
C PHE A 52 -4.46 4.82 9.86
N GLN A 53 -3.89 5.28 8.77
CA GLN A 53 -4.59 5.69 7.57
C GLN A 53 -4.01 4.91 6.41
N LEU A 54 -4.87 4.49 5.50
CA LEU A 54 -4.42 3.99 4.21
C LEU A 54 -4.26 5.20 3.28
N ILE A 55 -3.05 5.41 2.75
CA ILE A 55 -2.78 6.46 1.76
C ILE A 55 -2.01 5.84 0.60
N GLN A 56 -2.56 5.94 -0.61
CA GLN A 56 -2.08 5.27 -1.82
C GLN A 56 -1.89 3.75 -1.62
N GLY A 57 -2.79 3.11 -0.86
CA GLY A 57 -2.73 1.68 -0.57
C GLY A 57 -1.59 1.28 0.37
N ARG A 58 -1.03 2.21 1.13
CA ARG A 58 0.06 2.01 2.10
C ARG A 58 -0.39 2.43 3.49
N LEU A 59 0.06 1.71 4.52
CA LEU A 59 -0.25 2.08 5.91
C LEU A 59 0.56 3.31 6.32
N GLY A 60 -0.08 4.32 6.86
CA GLY A 60 0.57 5.49 7.43
C GLY A 60 0.08 5.72 8.85
N LEU A 61 1.00 6.06 9.75
CA LEU A 61 0.65 6.57 11.06
C LEU A 61 0.14 8.02 10.91
N ASN A 62 -0.92 8.43 11.61
CA ASN A 62 -1.47 9.79 11.52
C ASN A 62 -0.86 10.72 12.60
N PRO A 63 0.20 11.49 12.29
CA PRO A 63 0.99 12.18 13.29
C PRO A 63 0.23 13.23 14.10
N MET A 64 -0.84 13.82 13.56
CA MET A 64 -1.56 14.92 14.22
C MET A 64 -2.37 14.48 15.44
N LEU A 65 -2.52 13.18 15.67
CA LEU A 65 -3.37 12.65 16.73
C LEU A 65 -2.57 11.98 17.86
N HIS A 66 -1.25 11.97 17.80
CA HIS A 66 -0.45 11.16 18.72
C HIS A 66 0.10 11.96 19.91
N ARG A 67 -0.10 11.41 21.10
CA ARG A 67 0.57 11.81 22.33
C ARG A 67 1.45 10.66 22.81
N ASN A 68 2.59 10.97 23.40
CA ASN A 68 3.43 9.97 24.02
C ASN A 68 2.66 9.24 25.11
N GLY A 69 2.80 7.92 25.17
CA GLY A 69 2.15 7.10 26.18
C GLY A 69 2.24 5.63 25.86
N ALA A 70 1.86 4.81 26.84
CA ALA A 70 1.76 3.38 26.68
C ALA A 70 0.46 2.90 27.31
N GLN A 71 -0.12 1.86 26.72
CA GLN A 71 -1.26 1.17 27.28
C GLN A 71 -1.17 -0.32 27.00
N GLN A 72 -1.68 -1.09 27.94
CA GLN A 72 -1.79 -2.53 27.87
C GLN A 72 -3.21 -2.95 28.25
N ARG A 73 -3.67 -4.02 27.63
CA ARG A 73 -4.94 -4.68 27.95
C ARG A 73 -4.73 -6.18 27.88
N GLN A 74 -5.30 -6.87 28.86
CA GLN A 74 -5.46 -8.32 28.86
C GLN A 74 -6.97 -8.59 28.95
N ASP A 75 -7.50 -9.27 27.93
CA ASP A 75 -8.91 -9.68 27.85
C ASP A 75 -8.92 -11.18 27.53
N ASP A 76 -9.35 -12.01 28.48
CA ASP A 76 -9.35 -13.47 28.34
C ASP A 76 -7.98 -13.99 27.85
N GLU A 77 -7.94 -14.55 26.64
CA GLU A 77 -6.76 -15.11 25.96
C GLU A 77 -6.05 -14.11 25.03
N VAL A 78 -6.53 -12.86 24.96
CA VAL A 78 -5.97 -11.81 24.10
C VAL A 78 -5.16 -10.82 24.93
N PHE A 79 -3.88 -10.68 24.59
CA PHE A 79 -3.01 -9.63 25.11
C PHE A 79 -2.76 -8.58 24.04
N GLU A 80 -2.89 -7.30 24.40
CA GLU A 80 -2.65 -6.18 23.51
C GLU A 80 -1.85 -5.09 24.21
N SER A 81 -0.78 -4.62 23.57
CA SER A 81 0.05 -3.52 24.08
C SER A 81 0.36 -2.53 22.98
N ILE A 82 0.32 -1.25 23.33
CA ILE A 82 0.67 -0.16 22.44
C ILE A 82 1.54 0.84 23.17
N THR A 83 2.64 1.23 22.54
CA THR A 83 3.57 2.24 23.02
C THR A 83 3.81 3.25 21.92
N VAL A 84 3.59 4.52 22.22
CA VAL A 84 3.81 5.63 21.31
C VAL A 84 4.85 6.56 21.92
N THR A 85 5.91 6.83 21.16
CA THR A 85 6.98 7.73 21.54
C THR A 85 7.21 8.73 20.43
N ALA A 86 7.50 9.99 20.73
CA ALA A 86 7.82 10.99 19.73
C ALA A 86 9.19 11.60 20.00
N GLN A 87 10.06 11.57 18.99
CA GLN A 87 11.34 12.26 19.02
C GLN A 87 11.27 13.45 18.07
N ARG A 88 11.49 14.67 18.57
CA ARG A 88 11.40 15.93 17.79
C ARG A 88 10.05 16.10 17.08
N GLY A 89 8.97 15.61 17.70
CA GLY A 89 7.61 15.69 17.13
C GLY A 89 7.30 14.63 16.06
N ILE A 90 8.23 13.72 15.78
CA ILE A 90 8.00 12.59 14.87
C ILE A 90 7.59 11.38 15.70
N PRO A 91 6.35 10.87 15.56
CA PRO A 91 5.88 9.73 16.33
C PRO A 91 6.47 8.42 15.79
N SER A 92 6.82 7.55 16.71
CA SER A 92 7.15 6.15 16.51
C SER A 92 6.18 5.32 17.36
N LEU A 93 5.88 4.12 16.88
CA LEU A 93 4.88 3.26 17.48
C LEU A 93 5.39 1.83 17.56
N HIS A 94 5.12 1.19 18.70
CA HIS A 94 5.27 -0.23 18.88
C HIS A 94 3.95 -0.82 19.38
N TYR A 95 3.39 -1.73 18.62
CA TYR A 95 2.16 -2.45 18.93
C TYR A 95 2.44 -3.95 19.00
N VAL A 96 1.86 -4.63 19.98
CA VAL A 96 1.94 -6.07 20.19
C VAL A 96 0.53 -6.61 20.36
N LEU A 97 0.23 -7.69 19.66
CA LEU A 97 -1.00 -8.46 19.81
C LEU A 97 -0.63 -9.94 19.97
N GLN A 98 -1.13 -10.56 21.02
CA GLN A 98 -1.12 -12.01 21.18
C GLN A 98 -2.57 -12.45 21.28
N GLN A 99 -2.96 -13.41 20.45
CA GLN A 99 -4.34 -13.89 20.42
C GLN A 99 -4.38 -15.38 20.06
N PRO A 100 -5.40 -16.11 20.53
CA PRO A 100 -5.66 -17.44 20.04
C PRO A 100 -6.00 -17.36 18.54
N MET A 101 -5.50 -18.30 17.77
CA MET A 101 -5.92 -18.47 16.39
C MET A 101 -7.36 -18.96 16.39
N VAL A 102 -8.29 -18.04 16.16
CA VAL A 102 -9.67 -18.40 15.86
C VAL A 102 -9.63 -19.28 14.62
N ARG A 103 -10.15 -20.52 14.72
CA ARG A 103 -10.17 -21.55 13.67
C ARG A 103 -10.85 -21.06 12.37
N GLN A 104 -10.21 -20.19 11.61
CA GLN A 104 -10.51 -19.98 10.19
C GLN A 104 -9.90 -21.10 9.33
N LEU A 105 -9.10 -21.99 9.94
CA LEU A 105 -8.46 -23.17 9.37
C LEU A 105 -9.39 -24.29 8.86
N ARG A 106 -10.70 -24.07 8.64
CA ARG A 106 -11.55 -25.14 8.07
C ARG A 106 -11.21 -25.49 6.62
N SER A 107 -10.41 -24.68 5.91
CA SER A 107 -10.03 -24.91 4.51
C SER A 107 -8.54 -25.14 4.28
N TYR A 108 -7.66 -24.87 5.24
CA TYR A 108 -6.22 -25.08 5.07
C TYR A 108 -5.90 -26.53 5.43
N SER A 109 -5.71 -27.38 4.42
CA SER A 109 -5.22 -28.75 4.60
C SER A 109 -3.69 -28.70 4.56
N PRO A 110 -2.99 -28.72 5.70
CA PRO A 110 -1.55 -28.90 5.67
C PRO A 110 -1.26 -30.28 5.07
N ALA A 111 -0.22 -30.35 4.23
CA ALA A 111 0.28 -31.61 3.69
C ALA A 111 0.48 -32.64 4.82
N PRO A 112 0.29 -33.95 4.56
CA PRO A 112 0.24 -34.97 5.60
C PRO A 112 1.62 -35.09 6.24
N GLN A 113 1.77 -34.58 7.46
CA GLN A 113 2.93 -34.86 8.31
C GLN A 113 2.61 -35.98 9.30
N SER A 114 3.62 -36.84 9.43
CA SER A 114 3.75 -38.07 10.19
C SER A 114 3.15 -38.07 11.59
N SER A 115 2.59 -39.24 11.94
CA SER A 115 2.10 -39.69 13.25
C SER A 115 2.84 -39.14 14.47
N PHE A 116 2.24 -38.15 15.14
CA PHE A 116 2.60 -37.74 16.50
C PHE A 116 1.58 -38.28 17.51
N SER A 117 2.11 -38.84 18.60
CA SER A 117 1.40 -39.53 19.67
C SER A 117 0.65 -38.59 20.61
N HIS A 118 -0.60 -38.96 20.90
CA HIS A 118 -1.54 -38.33 21.83
C HIS A 118 -1.07 -38.37 23.29
N SER A 119 -0.59 -37.26 23.86
CA SER A 119 -0.72 -36.98 25.32
C SER A 119 -0.29 -35.58 25.76
N ASP A 120 -0.36 -34.54 24.91
CA ASP A 120 -0.14 -33.16 25.37
C ASP A 120 -1.47 -32.42 25.44
N LEU A 121 -1.73 -31.83 26.61
CA LEU A 121 -2.84 -30.93 26.87
C LEU A 121 -2.65 -29.68 26.02
N SER A 122 -3.12 -29.80 24.78
CA SER A 122 -3.31 -28.81 23.72
C SER A 122 -3.34 -27.37 24.22
N GLU A 123 -2.17 -26.73 24.27
CA GLU A 123 -2.11 -25.27 24.23
C GLU A 123 -2.87 -24.82 22.98
N SER A 124 -3.90 -24.00 23.15
CA SER A 124 -4.62 -23.40 22.03
C SER A 124 -3.59 -22.77 21.09
N PRO A 125 -3.68 -22.95 19.76
CA PRO A 125 -2.72 -22.33 18.86
C PRO A 125 -2.76 -20.81 19.04
N PHE A 126 -1.63 -20.20 19.39
CA PHE A 126 -1.50 -18.75 19.54
C PHE A 126 -0.78 -18.12 18.35
N GLN A 127 -1.12 -16.87 18.07
CA GLN A 127 -0.42 -16.02 17.11
C GLN A 127 0.14 -14.82 17.85
N HIS A 128 1.40 -14.48 17.57
CA HIS A 128 2.07 -13.29 18.05
C HIS A 128 2.29 -12.31 16.90
N ILE A 129 1.80 -11.09 17.03
CA ILE A 129 1.95 -10.05 16.03
C ILE A 129 2.62 -8.83 16.66
N THR A 130 3.61 -8.27 15.97
CA THR A 130 4.16 -6.95 16.26
C THR A 130 3.99 -6.02 15.08
N LEU A 131 3.65 -4.77 15.36
CA LEU A 131 3.59 -3.69 14.38
C LEU A 131 4.46 -2.54 14.91
N SER A 132 5.50 -2.22 14.16
CA SER A 132 6.41 -1.12 14.46
C SER A 132 6.31 -0.06 13.38
N VAL A 133 6.33 1.20 13.81
CA VAL A 133 6.44 2.36 12.92
C VAL A 133 7.60 3.22 13.37
N ASP A 134 8.61 3.32 12.51
CA ASP A 134 9.77 4.18 12.72
C ASP A 134 9.63 5.46 11.90
N ASP A 135 9.97 6.60 12.52
CA ASP A 135 9.94 7.92 11.90
C ASP A 135 8.61 8.23 11.18
N ALA A 136 7.48 7.75 11.73
CA ALA A 136 6.12 7.85 11.19
C ALA A 136 5.91 7.30 9.76
N THR A 137 6.92 6.70 9.13
CA THR A 137 6.92 6.44 7.68
C THR A 137 7.34 5.04 7.29
N LYS A 138 8.20 4.39 8.10
CA LYS A 138 8.59 2.99 7.89
C LYS A 138 7.68 2.13 8.74
N VAL A 139 6.93 1.24 8.11
CA VAL A 139 6.04 0.31 8.80
C VAL A 139 6.64 -1.08 8.67
N LYS A 140 6.73 -1.79 9.79
CA LYS A 140 7.12 -3.20 9.83
C LYS A 140 6.10 -3.99 10.62
N ILE A 141 5.63 -5.09 10.05
CA ILE A 141 4.70 -6.02 10.69
C ILE A 141 5.37 -7.38 10.74
N GLU A 142 5.47 -7.96 11.93
CA GLU A 142 5.92 -9.35 12.10
C GLU A 142 4.79 -10.16 12.70
N SER A 143 4.54 -11.35 12.17
CA SER A 143 3.54 -12.29 12.66
C SER A 143 4.17 -13.66 12.76
N GLU A 144 4.01 -14.33 13.90
CA GLU A 144 4.51 -15.66 14.18
C GLU A 144 3.36 -16.56 14.65
N LEU A 145 3.18 -17.69 13.98
CA LEU A 145 2.20 -18.71 14.35
C LEU A 145 2.88 -19.75 15.25
N MET A 146 2.63 -19.69 16.55
CA MET A 146 3.40 -20.46 17.55
C MET A 146 3.30 -21.98 17.36
N HIS A 147 2.18 -22.45 16.82
CA HIS A 147 1.93 -23.87 16.59
C HIS A 147 2.71 -24.47 15.40
N THR A 148 3.07 -23.66 14.40
CA THR A 148 3.85 -24.11 13.22
C THR A 148 5.28 -23.57 13.21
N GLY A 149 5.56 -22.51 13.97
CA GLY A 149 6.79 -21.73 13.83
C GLY A 149 6.85 -20.92 12.53
N GLU A 150 5.75 -20.80 11.78
CA GLU A 150 5.69 -19.99 10.57
C GLU A 150 5.81 -18.50 10.93
N ARG A 151 6.79 -17.83 10.34
CA ARG A 151 7.06 -16.40 10.56
C ARG A 151 6.83 -15.61 9.28
N SER A 152 6.14 -14.49 9.40
CA SER A 152 5.75 -13.65 8.29
C SER A 152 6.13 -12.19 8.59
N VAL A 153 6.96 -11.59 7.76
CA VAL A 153 7.51 -10.24 7.94
C VAL A 153 7.14 -9.36 6.75
N LEU A 154 6.38 -8.30 7.01
CA LEU A 154 6.02 -7.28 6.04
C LEU A 154 6.79 -5.99 6.35
N ASN A 155 7.63 -5.55 5.42
CA ASN A 155 8.41 -4.32 5.49
C ASN A 155 7.89 -3.33 4.44
N GLN A 156 7.37 -2.19 4.90
CA GLN A 156 6.94 -1.09 4.07
C GLN A 156 7.83 0.14 4.36
N PRO A 157 8.77 0.48 3.45
CA PRO A 157 9.54 1.72 3.57
C PRO A 157 8.66 2.95 3.32
N ALA A 158 9.18 4.13 3.67
CA ALA A 158 8.54 5.42 3.41
C ALA A 158 8.19 5.61 1.91
N PHE A 159 9.09 5.15 1.04
CA PHE A 159 8.97 5.17 -0.42
C PHE A 159 9.56 3.88 -0.99
N GLY A 160 9.07 3.45 -2.16
CA GLY A 160 9.53 2.23 -2.83
C GLY A 160 8.68 0.99 -2.53
N PRO A 161 9.13 -0.20 -2.94
CA PRO A 161 8.34 -1.42 -2.83
C PRO A 161 8.13 -1.85 -1.37
N ILE A 162 6.94 -2.39 -1.10
CA ILE A 162 6.62 -3.20 0.07
C ILE A 162 7.17 -4.60 -0.18
N ARG A 163 7.85 -5.15 0.81
CA ARG A 163 8.40 -6.51 0.78
C ARG A 163 7.70 -7.33 1.85
N TRP A 164 7.28 -8.54 1.49
CA TRP A 164 6.66 -9.49 2.39
C TRP A 164 7.37 -10.82 2.28
N GLU A 165 7.90 -11.32 3.39
CA GLU A 165 8.68 -12.55 3.46
C GLU A 165 8.00 -13.53 4.41
N ILE A 166 7.96 -14.81 4.04
CA ILE A 166 7.34 -15.88 4.82
C ILE A 166 8.36 -17.00 4.98
N GLN A 167 8.64 -17.37 6.22
CA GLN A 167 9.56 -18.42 6.60
C GLN A 167 8.79 -19.62 7.16
N ARG A 168 8.98 -20.79 6.55
CA ARG A 168 8.41 -22.09 6.97
C ARG A 168 9.54 -23.13 7.06
N GLY A 169 10.12 -23.28 8.25
CA GLY A 169 11.35 -24.07 8.40
C GLY A 169 12.47 -23.49 7.53
N ASP A 170 12.95 -24.28 6.55
CA ASP A 170 14.01 -23.89 5.62
C ASP A 170 13.51 -23.16 4.36
N GLN A 171 12.19 -23.08 4.15
CA GLN A 171 11.61 -22.41 2.99
C GLN A 171 11.39 -20.92 3.28
N LEU A 172 11.83 -20.07 2.35
CA LEU A 172 11.63 -18.62 2.37
C LEU A 172 10.91 -18.19 1.09
N ASP A 173 9.65 -17.79 1.23
CA ASP A 173 8.89 -17.14 0.16
C ASP A 173 9.04 -15.61 0.28
N SER A 174 9.18 -14.91 -0.84
CA SER A 174 9.28 -13.44 -0.87
C SER A 174 8.37 -12.86 -1.94
N TYR A 175 7.58 -11.88 -1.54
CA TYR A 175 6.63 -11.15 -2.36
C TYR A 175 6.95 -9.65 -2.33
N ILE A 176 6.72 -8.97 -3.44
CA ILE A 176 7.04 -7.55 -3.59
C ILE A 176 5.86 -6.85 -4.26
N GLY A 177 5.53 -5.63 -3.82
CA GLY A 177 4.46 -4.85 -4.43
C GLY A 177 4.52 -3.37 -4.05
N THR A 178 3.86 -2.51 -4.82
CA THR A 178 3.85 -1.05 -4.57
C THR A 178 2.83 -0.64 -3.51
N THR A 179 1.80 -1.47 -3.29
CA THR A 179 0.73 -1.28 -2.30
C THR A 179 0.46 -2.58 -1.56
N LEU A 180 -0.25 -2.53 -0.43
CA LEU A 180 -0.66 -3.73 0.30
C LEU A 180 -1.55 -4.67 -0.54
N PHE A 181 -2.29 -4.12 -1.50
CA PHE A 181 -3.12 -4.90 -2.41
C PHE A 181 -2.28 -5.78 -3.34
N HIS A 182 -1.18 -5.26 -3.89
CA HIS A 182 -0.26 -6.06 -4.70
C HIS A 182 0.33 -7.23 -3.92
N VAL A 183 0.76 -6.97 -2.70
CA VAL A 183 1.36 -7.98 -1.83
C VAL A 183 0.33 -9.04 -1.45
N ARG A 184 -0.88 -8.64 -1.05
CA ARG A 184 -1.96 -9.57 -0.71
C ARG A 184 -2.38 -10.43 -1.91
N LEU A 185 -2.53 -9.86 -3.11
CA LEU A 185 -2.99 -10.61 -4.29
C LEU A 185 -2.05 -11.74 -4.73
N GLN A 186 -0.77 -11.71 -4.33
CA GLN A 186 0.18 -12.78 -4.65
C GLN A 186 -0.07 -14.06 -3.84
N ASN A 187 -0.56 -13.95 -2.61
CA ASN A 187 -0.94 -15.09 -1.77
C ASN A 187 -1.99 -14.65 -0.73
N PRO A 188 -3.26 -14.49 -1.12
CA PRO A 188 -4.27 -13.84 -0.28
C PRO A 188 -4.58 -14.65 0.98
N GLU A 189 -4.60 -15.98 0.89
CA GLU A 189 -4.92 -16.87 2.01
C GLU A 189 -3.91 -16.72 3.14
N VAL A 190 -2.61 -16.77 2.82
CA VAL A 190 -1.56 -16.65 3.83
C VAL A 190 -1.45 -15.22 4.34
N PHE A 191 -1.64 -14.22 3.46
CA PHE A 191 -1.64 -12.82 3.89
C PHE A 191 -2.73 -12.57 4.93
N ASP A 192 -3.95 -13.04 4.65
CA ASP A 192 -5.10 -12.85 5.52
C ASP A 192 -4.93 -13.66 6.83
N LEU A 193 -4.37 -14.87 6.76
CA LEU A 193 -4.02 -15.68 7.95
C LEU A 193 -3.12 -14.91 8.93
N HIS A 194 -2.12 -14.17 8.41
CA HIS A 194 -1.18 -13.45 9.26
C HIS A 194 -1.65 -12.05 9.67
N TYR A 195 -2.39 -11.35 8.82
CA TYR A 195 -2.57 -9.90 8.94
C TYR A 195 -4.03 -9.42 8.90
N ALA A 196 -5.03 -10.28 8.63
CA ALA A 196 -6.41 -9.82 8.52
C ALA A 196 -6.91 -9.15 9.81
N ASP A 197 -6.66 -9.77 10.97
CA ASP A 197 -7.12 -9.24 12.26
C ASP A 197 -6.43 -7.91 12.60
N LEU A 198 -5.10 -7.84 12.44
CA LEU A 198 -4.35 -6.61 12.65
C LEU A 198 -4.83 -5.51 11.71
N THR A 199 -4.94 -5.79 10.41
CA THR A 199 -5.32 -4.77 9.42
C THR A 199 -6.75 -4.28 9.65
N SER A 200 -7.68 -5.17 9.99
CA SER A 200 -9.04 -4.78 10.38
C SER A 200 -9.03 -3.85 11.60
N ARG A 201 -8.26 -4.17 12.65
CA ARG A 201 -8.14 -3.32 13.84
C ARG A 201 -7.59 -1.94 13.51
N VAL A 202 -6.48 -1.86 12.78
CA VAL A 202 -5.84 -0.57 12.48
C VAL A 202 -6.58 0.25 11.41
N LEU A 203 -7.44 -0.37 10.60
CA LEU A 203 -8.26 0.28 9.57
C LEU A 203 -9.75 0.40 9.92
N ARG A 204 -10.08 0.52 11.22
CA ARG A 204 -11.44 0.77 11.72
C ARG A 204 -12.47 -0.30 11.30
N GLY A 205 -12.08 -1.56 11.42
CA GLY A 205 -12.91 -2.72 11.08
C GLY A 205 -12.91 -3.09 9.60
N LYS A 206 -12.24 -2.31 8.74
CA LYS A 206 -12.14 -2.62 7.31
C LYS A 206 -10.95 -3.52 7.06
N SER A 207 -11.20 -4.68 6.44
CA SER A 207 -10.09 -5.54 6.02
C SER A 207 -9.53 -5.10 4.66
N ILE A 208 -8.26 -5.44 4.38
CA ILE A 208 -7.68 -5.25 3.05
C ILE A 208 -8.44 -6.08 2.00
N ALA A 209 -8.96 -7.25 2.38
CA ALA A 209 -9.79 -8.09 1.53
C ALA A 209 -11.06 -7.37 1.07
N GLU A 210 -11.83 -6.85 2.01
CA GLU A 210 -13.07 -6.09 1.74
C GLU A 210 -12.79 -4.86 0.87
N LEU A 211 -11.71 -4.12 1.17
CA LEU A 211 -11.29 -2.98 0.35
C LEU A 211 -10.92 -3.39 -1.07
N SER A 212 -10.26 -4.54 -1.25
CA SER A 212 -9.91 -5.10 -2.56
C SER A 212 -11.16 -5.37 -3.41
N ASP A 213 -12.18 -5.98 -2.81
CA ASP A 213 -13.44 -6.26 -3.50
C ASP A 213 -14.16 -4.96 -3.89
N GLN A 214 -14.18 -3.97 -2.99
CA GLN A 214 -14.77 -2.66 -3.26
C GLN A 214 -14.01 -1.88 -4.35
N ILE A 215 -12.68 -2.04 -4.45
CA ILE A 215 -11.88 -1.48 -5.54
C ILE A 215 -12.28 -2.09 -6.88
N HIS A 216 -12.42 -3.41 -6.97
CA HIS A 216 -12.83 -4.07 -8.21
C HIS A 216 -14.19 -3.56 -8.69
N VAL A 217 -15.18 -3.51 -7.80
CA VAL A 217 -16.51 -2.96 -8.10
C VAL A 217 -16.41 -1.49 -8.54
N ALA A 218 -15.58 -0.69 -7.85
CA ALA A 218 -15.43 0.73 -8.15
C ALA A 218 -14.78 0.98 -9.52
N VAL A 219 -13.76 0.21 -9.91
CA VAL A 219 -13.14 0.32 -11.24
C VAL A 219 -14.15 -0.04 -12.33
N LEU A 220 -14.78 -1.20 -12.21
CA LEU A 220 -15.69 -1.71 -13.24
C LEU A 220 -16.93 -0.83 -13.39
N GLY A 221 -17.47 -0.31 -12.29
CA GLY A 221 -18.65 0.56 -12.30
C GLY A 221 -18.40 1.97 -12.85
N HIS A 222 -17.15 2.41 -12.96
CA HIS A 222 -16.81 3.77 -13.42
C HIS A 222 -16.03 3.81 -14.73
N TYR A 223 -15.85 2.65 -15.38
CA TYR A 223 -14.97 2.47 -16.53
C TYR A 223 -15.07 3.58 -17.57
N ASP A 224 -16.29 3.92 -18.02
CA ASP A 224 -16.54 4.90 -19.08
C ASP A 224 -16.17 6.35 -18.73
N ARG A 225 -15.91 6.65 -17.46
CA ARG A 225 -15.63 8.01 -16.95
C ARG A 225 -14.17 8.19 -16.54
N LEU A 226 -13.34 7.17 -16.74
CA LEU A 226 -11.96 7.19 -16.29
C LEU A 226 -11.09 7.97 -17.29
N PRO A 227 -10.10 8.74 -16.80
CA PRO A 227 -9.24 9.53 -17.66
C PRO A 227 -8.34 8.61 -18.49
N ALA A 228 -8.48 8.69 -19.81
CA ALA A 228 -7.59 8.04 -20.76
C ALA A 228 -6.30 8.87 -20.92
N ILE A 229 -5.26 8.50 -20.20
CA ILE A 229 -3.93 9.12 -20.22
C ILE A 229 -2.92 8.11 -20.82
N PRO A 230 -2.59 8.23 -22.11
CA PRO A 230 -1.65 7.32 -22.75
C PRO A 230 -0.28 7.33 -22.07
N VAL A 231 0.36 6.16 -21.95
CA VAL A 231 1.71 6.02 -21.39
C VAL A 231 2.72 6.90 -22.12
N SER A 232 2.58 7.05 -23.43
CA SER A 232 3.47 7.89 -24.25
C SER A 232 3.47 9.35 -23.81
N GLU A 233 2.33 9.87 -23.35
CA GLU A 233 2.24 11.25 -22.83
C GLU A 233 2.94 11.38 -21.47
N VAL A 234 2.79 10.37 -20.60
CA VAL A 234 3.51 10.33 -19.31
C VAL A 234 5.02 10.27 -19.54
N VAL A 235 5.48 9.37 -20.40
CA VAL A 235 6.90 9.26 -20.78
C VAL A 235 7.41 10.57 -21.37
N ARG A 236 6.66 11.20 -22.29
CA ARG A 236 7.02 12.50 -22.86
C ARG A 236 7.20 13.57 -21.78
N CYS A 237 6.32 13.64 -20.79
CA CYS A 237 6.45 14.57 -19.67
C CYS A 237 7.67 14.26 -18.80
N VAL A 238 7.95 12.99 -18.49
CA VAL A 238 9.14 12.57 -17.73
C VAL A 238 10.43 12.93 -18.48
N GLU A 239 10.49 12.73 -19.79
CA GLU A 239 11.61 13.16 -20.63
C GLU A 239 11.78 14.69 -20.61
N GLN A 240 10.68 15.45 -20.63
CA GLN A 240 10.73 16.91 -20.54
C GLN A 240 11.27 17.45 -19.22
N LEU A 241 11.26 16.65 -18.14
CA LEU A 241 11.89 17.02 -16.86
C LEU A 241 13.42 17.16 -16.98
N ARG A 242 14.07 16.61 -18.01
CA ARG A 242 15.52 16.81 -18.27
C ARG A 242 15.82 18.09 -19.05
N SER A 243 14.80 18.78 -19.55
CA SER A 243 15.00 19.94 -20.42
C SER A 243 15.87 20.98 -19.72
N PRO A 244 16.86 21.61 -20.40
CA PRO A 244 17.65 22.68 -19.80
C PRO A 244 16.79 23.91 -19.50
N ARG A 245 15.63 24.06 -20.17
CA ARG A 245 14.71 25.17 -19.97
C ARG A 245 13.79 24.91 -18.78
N GLN A 246 13.89 25.77 -17.76
CA GLN A 246 13.07 25.68 -16.56
C GLN A 246 11.57 25.70 -16.85
N SER A 247 11.11 26.53 -17.80
CA SER A 247 9.69 26.60 -18.17
C SER A 247 9.15 25.28 -18.71
N THR A 248 9.94 24.53 -19.48
CA THR A 248 9.57 23.19 -19.96
C THR A 248 9.44 22.20 -18.80
N ARG A 249 10.38 22.22 -17.85
CA ARG A 249 10.34 21.33 -16.68
C ARG A 249 9.10 21.61 -15.81
N ILE A 250 8.83 22.88 -15.52
CA ILE A 250 7.66 23.30 -14.75
C ILE A 250 6.36 22.90 -15.46
N SER A 251 6.25 23.16 -16.77
CA SER A 251 5.06 22.79 -17.54
C SER A 251 4.83 21.27 -17.55
N ALA A 252 5.89 20.47 -17.71
CA ALA A 252 5.80 19.02 -17.66
C ALA A 252 5.37 18.51 -16.26
N GLN A 253 5.93 19.07 -15.19
CA GLN A 253 5.54 18.73 -13.83
C GLN A 253 4.08 19.11 -13.53
N GLN A 254 3.63 20.29 -13.96
CA GLN A 254 2.24 20.72 -13.80
C GLN A 254 1.26 19.80 -14.53
N GLU A 255 1.63 19.35 -15.73
CA GLU A 255 0.83 18.39 -16.51
C GLU A 255 0.71 17.06 -15.77
N LEU A 256 1.80 16.53 -15.21
CA LEU A 256 1.79 15.33 -14.37
C LEU A 256 0.89 15.50 -13.14
N LEU A 257 0.99 16.64 -12.44
CA LEU A 257 0.15 16.93 -11.27
C LEU A 257 -1.33 17.07 -11.64
N ARG A 258 -1.64 17.60 -12.83
CA ARG A 258 -3.01 17.75 -13.33
C ARG A 258 -3.71 16.42 -13.53
N TRP A 259 -2.99 15.39 -13.96
CA TRP A 259 -3.54 14.05 -14.15
C TRP A 259 -3.88 13.33 -12.84
N GLY A 260 -3.22 13.68 -11.73
CA GLY A 260 -3.56 13.18 -10.40
C GLY A 260 -3.01 11.79 -10.09
N THR A 261 -3.70 11.02 -9.24
CA THR A 261 -3.23 9.69 -8.79
C THR A 261 -3.16 8.57 -9.85
N PRO A 262 -3.94 8.57 -10.95
CA PRO A 262 -3.92 7.48 -11.93
C PRO A 262 -2.60 7.29 -12.68
N ILE A 263 -1.69 8.26 -12.65
CA ILE A 263 -0.38 8.14 -13.30
C ILE A 263 0.70 7.60 -12.36
N ILE A 264 0.45 7.50 -11.06
CA ILE A 264 1.48 7.09 -10.07
C ILE A 264 2.12 5.75 -10.43
N PRO A 265 1.38 4.69 -10.79
CA PRO A 265 2.01 3.41 -11.19
C PRO A 265 2.96 3.58 -12.37
N MET A 266 2.59 4.38 -13.37
CA MET A 266 3.45 4.67 -14.52
C MET A 266 4.71 5.44 -14.10
N LEU A 267 4.59 6.44 -13.21
CA LEU A 267 5.75 7.18 -12.70
C LEU A 267 6.68 6.28 -11.87
N GLN A 268 6.12 5.35 -11.09
CA GLN A 268 6.91 4.38 -10.32
C GLN A 268 7.66 3.41 -11.24
N GLN A 269 7.05 2.98 -12.35
CA GLN A 269 7.75 2.19 -13.37
C GLN A 269 8.90 2.99 -14.00
N GLN A 270 8.69 4.28 -14.31
CA GLN A 270 9.75 5.16 -14.82
C GLN A 270 10.88 5.38 -13.81
N LEU A 271 10.61 5.40 -12.50
CA LEU A 271 11.68 5.47 -11.49
C LEU A 271 12.63 4.26 -11.51
N GLY A 272 12.16 3.11 -12.01
CA GLY A 272 12.97 1.91 -12.19
C GLY A 272 13.86 1.91 -13.43
N THR A 273 13.75 2.91 -14.31
CA THR A 273 14.61 3.05 -15.49
C THR A 273 15.87 3.88 -15.18
N ASP A 274 16.78 3.96 -16.15
CA ASP A 274 18.03 4.72 -16.03
C ASP A 274 17.78 6.24 -16.19
N LEU A 275 17.12 6.83 -15.19
CA LEU A 275 16.90 8.28 -15.11
C LEU A 275 18.12 8.99 -14.50
N GLU A 276 18.43 10.17 -15.03
CA GLU A 276 19.39 11.08 -14.42
C GLU A 276 18.97 11.46 -12.99
N LEU A 277 19.95 11.79 -12.14
CA LEU A 277 19.71 12.11 -10.73
C LEU A 277 18.69 13.24 -10.53
N GLU A 278 18.76 14.30 -11.34
CA GLU A 278 17.82 15.42 -11.29
C GLU A 278 16.41 14.99 -11.71
N GLN A 279 16.28 14.23 -12.81
CA GLN A 279 14.98 13.69 -13.24
C GLN A 279 14.36 12.81 -12.17
N ARG A 280 15.15 11.90 -11.58
CA ARG A 280 14.70 11.01 -10.50
C ARG A 280 14.22 11.80 -9.27
N ALA A 281 14.95 12.86 -8.90
CA ALA A 281 14.56 13.74 -7.80
C ALA A 281 13.24 14.48 -8.10
N CYS A 282 13.11 15.08 -9.28
CA CYS A 282 11.89 15.74 -9.72
C CYS A 282 10.68 14.79 -9.80
N LEU A 283 10.89 13.57 -10.31
CA LEU A 283 9.85 12.56 -10.41
C LEU A 283 9.40 12.07 -9.03
N SER A 284 10.35 11.82 -8.13
CA SER A 284 10.06 11.45 -6.73
C SER A 284 9.27 12.54 -6.00
N GLU A 285 9.66 13.80 -6.21
CA GLU A 285 8.95 14.97 -5.68
C GLU A 285 7.53 15.08 -6.25
N THR A 286 7.35 14.81 -7.54
CA THR A 286 6.03 14.81 -8.18
C THR A 286 5.13 13.73 -7.59
N ILE A 287 5.63 12.51 -7.40
CA ILE A 287 4.88 11.42 -6.73
C ILE A 287 4.52 11.82 -5.30
N ARG A 288 5.44 12.47 -4.57
CA ARG A 288 5.19 12.97 -3.21
C ARG A 288 4.08 14.04 -3.20
N MET A 289 4.06 14.94 -4.17
CA MET A 289 3.02 15.97 -4.32
C MET A 289 1.65 15.38 -4.71
N LEU A 290 1.64 14.26 -5.43
CA LEU A 290 0.42 13.50 -5.76
C LEU A 290 -0.16 12.72 -4.58
N ARG A 291 0.54 12.67 -3.43
CA ARG A 291 0.07 11.98 -2.23
C ARG A 291 -1.17 12.67 -1.64
N PRO A 292 -2.32 11.96 -1.55
CA PRO A 292 -3.51 12.50 -0.90
C PRO A 292 -3.22 12.86 0.56
N ARG A 293 -3.89 13.90 1.05
CA ARG A 293 -3.87 14.31 2.47
C ARG A 293 -5.01 13.69 3.28
N VAL A 294 -5.84 12.88 2.62
CA VAL A 294 -7.00 12.21 3.19
C VAL A 294 -6.83 10.71 3.08
N GLU A 295 -7.53 9.98 3.93
CA GLU A 295 -7.61 8.52 3.86
C GLU A 295 -8.13 8.07 2.50
N ASP A 296 -7.58 6.96 2.04
CA ASP A 296 -8.03 6.30 0.83
C ASP A 296 -9.49 5.84 0.98
N THR A 297 -10.24 6.09 -0.09
CA THR A 297 -11.55 5.50 -0.32
C THR A 297 -11.41 4.40 -1.38
N PRO A 298 -12.36 3.46 -1.48
CA PRO A 298 -12.36 2.50 -2.58
C PRO A 298 -12.26 3.16 -3.95
N ARG A 299 -12.89 4.34 -4.11
CA ARG A 299 -12.80 5.13 -5.33
C ARG A 299 -11.41 5.70 -5.58
N SER A 300 -10.73 6.27 -4.58
CA SER A 300 -9.38 6.83 -4.79
C SER A 300 -8.35 5.74 -5.07
N LEU A 301 -8.52 4.56 -4.46
CA LEU A 301 -7.71 3.37 -4.73
C LEU A 301 -7.97 2.81 -6.12
N ALA A 302 -9.23 2.74 -6.56
CA ALA A 302 -9.58 2.39 -7.93
C ALA A 302 -8.90 3.34 -8.93
N MET A 303 -8.95 4.65 -8.69
CA MET A 303 -8.23 5.62 -9.53
C MET A 303 -6.72 5.43 -9.52
N LEU A 304 -6.12 5.05 -8.38
CA LEU A 304 -4.70 4.76 -8.28
C LEU A 304 -4.30 3.53 -9.10
N LEU A 305 -5.10 2.46 -9.04
CA LEU A 305 -4.76 1.12 -9.56
C LEU A 305 -5.23 0.87 -10.99
N ILE A 306 -6.12 1.71 -11.54
CA ILE A 306 -6.70 1.52 -12.87
C ILE A 306 -5.66 1.31 -13.98
N ASN A 307 -4.54 2.03 -13.92
CA ASN A 307 -3.48 1.98 -14.93
C ASN A 307 -2.30 1.10 -14.49
N ASP A 308 -2.47 0.31 -13.43
CA ASP A 308 -1.44 -0.54 -12.89
C ASP A 308 -1.51 -1.94 -13.52
N VAL A 309 -0.63 -2.18 -14.50
CA VAL A 309 -0.55 -3.47 -15.22
C VAL A 309 -0.22 -4.61 -14.27
N GLU A 310 0.60 -4.36 -13.25
CA GLU A 310 1.01 -5.38 -12.30
C GLU A 310 -0.19 -5.80 -11.45
N PHE A 311 -0.91 -4.82 -10.89
CA PHE A 311 -2.15 -5.05 -10.15
C PHE A 311 -3.13 -5.93 -10.93
N TRP A 312 -3.45 -5.56 -12.18
CA TRP A 312 -4.42 -6.31 -12.99
C TRP A 312 -3.93 -7.70 -13.37
N SER A 313 -2.62 -7.88 -13.54
CA SER A 313 -2.06 -9.21 -13.78
C SER A 313 -2.24 -10.14 -12.58
N LEU A 314 -2.10 -9.60 -11.36
CA LEU A 314 -2.31 -10.33 -10.11
C LEU A 314 -3.79 -10.55 -9.81
N ALA A 315 -4.65 -9.58 -10.13
CA ALA A 315 -6.10 -9.66 -9.89
C ALA A 315 -6.83 -10.56 -10.90
N LYS A 316 -6.22 -10.85 -12.07
CA LYS A 316 -6.83 -11.62 -13.16
C LYS A 316 -7.54 -12.92 -12.72
N PRO A 317 -7.01 -13.76 -11.81
CA PRO A 317 -7.70 -14.99 -11.40
C PRO A 317 -9.05 -14.75 -10.71
N GLN A 318 -9.30 -13.54 -10.19
CA GLN A 318 -10.52 -13.17 -9.49
C GLN A 318 -11.56 -12.50 -10.42
N LEU A 319 -11.18 -12.22 -11.67
CA LEU A 319 -12.05 -11.56 -12.64
C LEU A 319 -12.78 -12.58 -13.50
N THR A 320 -14.04 -12.29 -13.82
CA THR A 320 -14.77 -13.00 -14.86
C THR A 320 -14.14 -12.73 -16.24
N PRO A 321 -14.37 -13.60 -17.23
CA PRO A 321 -13.86 -13.38 -18.59
C PRO A 321 -14.27 -12.02 -19.19
N ASN A 322 -15.49 -11.57 -18.93
CA ASN A 322 -15.99 -10.29 -19.45
C ASN A 322 -15.30 -9.09 -18.79
N GLU A 323 -15.10 -9.12 -17.48
CA GLU A 323 -14.38 -8.06 -16.76
C GLU A 323 -12.92 -7.98 -17.23
N TRP A 324 -12.27 -9.12 -17.43
CA TRP A 324 -10.92 -9.14 -17.97
C TRP A 324 -10.83 -8.56 -19.39
N ILE A 325 -11.84 -8.80 -20.25
CA ILE A 325 -11.90 -8.18 -21.58
C ILE A 325 -11.91 -6.65 -21.44
N LEU A 326 -12.77 -6.09 -20.58
CA LEU A 326 -12.84 -4.64 -20.36
C LEU A 326 -11.51 -4.07 -19.86
N VAL A 327 -10.91 -4.69 -18.84
CA VAL A 327 -9.60 -4.28 -18.31
C VAL A 327 -8.52 -4.38 -19.38
N SER A 328 -8.50 -5.45 -20.18
CA SER A 328 -7.48 -5.62 -21.23
C SER A 328 -7.61 -4.59 -22.35
N GLN A 329 -8.84 -4.24 -22.74
CA GLN A 329 -9.12 -3.18 -23.72
C GLN A 329 -8.65 -1.81 -23.20
N HIS A 330 -8.87 -1.53 -21.91
CA HIS A 330 -8.36 -0.32 -21.24
C HIS A 330 -6.85 -0.21 -21.36
N LEU A 331 -6.16 -1.25 -20.88
CA LEU A 331 -4.71 -1.27 -20.86
C LEU A 331 -4.16 -1.15 -22.29
N GLN A 332 -4.86 -1.71 -23.29
CA GLN A 332 -4.48 -1.55 -24.69
C GLN A 332 -4.65 -0.11 -25.18
N GLN A 333 -5.78 0.53 -24.91
CA GLN A 333 -6.02 1.93 -25.27
C GLN A 333 -4.99 2.87 -24.65
N MET A 334 -4.52 2.53 -23.45
CA MET A 334 -3.52 3.30 -22.71
C MET A 334 -2.07 3.03 -23.15
N GLY A 335 -1.84 2.04 -24.03
CA GLY A 335 -0.50 1.59 -24.42
C GLY A 335 0.24 0.84 -23.31
N LEU A 336 -0.50 0.29 -22.34
CA LEU A 336 -0.02 -0.45 -21.17
C LEU A 336 -0.05 -1.97 -21.35
N SER A 337 -0.73 -2.48 -22.38
CA SER A 337 -0.65 -3.91 -22.70
C SER A 337 0.82 -4.26 -22.90
N LYS A 338 1.35 -5.17 -22.09
CA LYS A 338 2.61 -5.84 -22.41
C LYS A 338 2.41 -6.40 -23.80
N SER A 339 3.02 -5.77 -24.81
CA SER A 339 3.24 -6.45 -26.07
C SER A 339 3.95 -7.73 -25.64
N ARG A 340 3.27 -8.86 -25.82
CA ARG A 340 3.85 -10.18 -25.58
C ARG A 340 5.25 -10.07 -26.18
N PRO A 341 6.35 -10.16 -25.40
CA PRO A 341 7.65 -10.27 -26.01
C PRO A 341 7.48 -11.47 -26.92
N HIS A 342 7.60 -11.23 -28.22
CA HIS A 342 7.48 -12.25 -29.25
C HIS A 342 8.26 -13.46 -28.71
N ASP A 343 7.59 -14.60 -28.54
CA ASP A 343 8.22 -15.88 -28.21
C ASP A 343 9.33 -16.11 -29.25
N SER A 344 10.52 -15.62 -28.94
CA SER A 344 11.71 -15.68 -29.75
C SER A 344 12.55 -16.71 -29.05
N SER A 345 12.53 -17.92 -29.60
CA SER A 345 13.44 -19.03 -29.28
C SER A 345 13.40 -19.59 -27.86
N VAL A 346 12.38 -20.42 -27.58
CA VAL A 346 12.66 -21.66 -26.83
C VAL A 346 13.59 -22.49 -27.72
N THR A 347 14.89 -22.36 -27.47
CA THR A 347 15.90 -23.26 -28.04
C THR A 347 15.65 -24.63 -27.40
N SER A 348 15.01 -25.52 -28.15
CA SER A 348 14.91 -26.94 -27.83
C SER A 348 16.32 -27.51 -27.72
N VAL A 349 16.84 -27.58 -26.50
CA VAL A 349 18.00 -28.43 -26.19
C VAL A 349 17.48 -29.87 -26.24
N ARG A 350 17.79 -30.56 -27.33
CA ARG A 350 17.62 -32.02 -27.41
C ARG A 350 18.46 -32.68 -26.31
N PRO A 351 17.91 -33.64 -25.55
CA PRO A 351 18.75 -34.53 -24.76
C PRO A 351 19.60 -35.38 -25.72
N SER A 352 20.90 -35.39 -25.50
CA SER A 352 21.83 -36.34 -26.14
C SER A 352 21.69 -37.72 -25.46
N PRO A 353 21.91 -38.81 -26.20
CA PRO A 353 21.55 -40.18 -25.82
C PRO A 353 22.34 -40.75 -24.64
#